data_AF-A0A6L9UFN2-F1
#
_entry.id   AF-A0A6L9UFN2-F1
#
_cell.length_a   1.000
_cell.length_b   1.000
_cell.length_c   1.000
_cell.angle_alpha   90.00
_cell.angle_beta   90.00
_cell.angle_gamma   90.00
#
_symmetry.space_group_name_H-M   'P 1'
#
loop_
_entity.id
_entity.type
_entity.pdbx_description
1 polymer ?
#
loop_
_entity_poly.entity_id
_entity_poly.type
_entity_poly.pdbx_seq_one_letter_code
_entity_poly.pdbx_strand_id
1 'polypeptide(L)'
;MDPQSRRLTREGVHLAIGGRAFDLLLALVENAGEVVTHAELVARAWPGRRAVGDSALRFQMKVLRRLLDDPEHTLLTTVAGRGYMLTEKVRPGCAAGNLEKPHGDIPKIAKREGGAWPIVRWLGSDDAQPRLFGRETDVPAVAEALLSESFLTIIGAGGVGKTALALAVAARLANVFDKIAFVDFSGMERPGPSLGVASAPGLDPAIADWLQQMAPLSRNERLLTIFDSCEHAIETASALVERIRSELPSAVILAASREPIRAVGERLRRLSTLPLPAMDDSVDIDEVLSCPSIALFVERSQIAASLLADGRRLSLIAAICRRLDGIPLAIELAAARYQDLGLSGLSDLLTSAIDAGVGSHHQRIPPRHRSMSASQGWSFGLLSLRQQRMLCRLSVFDGAFSESLAVCVGAKHAPSAREAFEDLAELVLKSLVDFDAAEKTNNYSLLATTRVYALQRLRESGEEDEARRLHAVLFEEELRRLDASYPNADRAAWRQAHAKLIGDIRAALDWCQSERGDPELAIKLCLSASVLFLEVGLLRDYLNYLERARPLFESAPSNEYLEASLLKMLTAVRHYVGGPAEEMRGGLAKLLRDTSRRSSGRVR
;
A
#
# COMPACT_ATOMS: atom_id res chain seq x y z
N MET A 1 25.67 -13.41 -8.58
CA MET A 1 24.84 -13.88 -7.45
C MET A 1 25.77 -14.23 -6.31
N ASP A 2 25.48 -13.76 -5.10
CA ASP A 2 26.22 -14.13 -3.89
C ASP A 2 25.31 -14.96 -2.96
N PRO A 3 25.54 -16.29 -2.85
CA PRO A 3 24.77 -17.18 -2.00
C PRO A 3 24.89 -16.87 -0.49
N GLN A 4 26.05 -16.38 -0.03
CA GLN A 4 26.31 -16.16 1.40
C GLN A 4 25.59 -14.93 1.92
N SER A 5 25.61 -13.83 1.16
CA SER A 5 24.90 -12.60 1.53
C SER A 5 23.45 -12.55 1.01
N ARG A 6 22.99 -13.60 0.32
CA ARG A 6 21.69 -13.69 -0.37
C ARG A 6 21.41 -12.51 -1.30
N ARG A 7 22.44 -12.07 -2.04
CA ARG A 7 22.37 -10.92 -2.93
C ARG A 7 22.34 -11.35 -4.38
N LEU A 8 21.43 -10.76 -5.14
CA LEU A 8 21.40 -10.83 -6.59
C LEU A 8 21.78 -9.45 -7.14
N THR A 9 22.76 -9.41 -8.04
CA THR A 9 23.20 -8.17 -8.69
C THR A 9 23.20 -8.36 -10.20
N ARG A 10 22.76 -7.34 -10.92
CA ARG A 10 22.92 -7.23 -12.38
C ARG A 10 23.84 -6.05 -12.65
N GLU A 11 24.95 -6.29 -13.34
CA GLU A 11 25.91 -5.23 -13.71
C GLU A 11 26.35 -4.34 -12.53
N GLY A 12 26.42 -4.92 -11.32
CA GLY A 12 26.76 -4.20 -10.08
C GLY A 12 25.59 -3.55 -9.34
N VAL A 13 24.39 -3.48 -9.92
CA VAL A 13 23.17 -2.98 -9.28
C VAL A 13 22.46 -4.10 -8.52
N HIS A 14 22.08 -3.84 -7.27
CA HIS A 14 21.39 -4.82 -6.42
C HIS A 14 19.92 -4.98 -6.84
N LEU A 15 19.50 -6.22 -7.10
CA LEU A 15 18.12 -6.57 -7.42
C LEU A 15 17.39 -7.01 -6.15
N ALA A 16 16.25 -6.39 -5.84
CA ALA A 16 15.39 -6.80 -4.74
C ALA A 16 14.71 -8.13 -5.08
N ILE A 17 15.05 -9.20 -4.34
CA ILE A 17 14.53 -10.54 -4.57
C ILE A 17 13.98 -11.13 -3.26
N GLY A 18 12.75 -11.64 -3.31
CA GLY A 18 12.12 -12.28 -2.17
C GLY A 18 12.83 -13.59 -1.79
N GLY A 19 12.80 -13.97 -0.50
CA GLY A 19 13.54 -15.12 0.00
C GLY A 19 13.28 -16.43 -0.77
N ARG A 20 12.02 -16.72 -1.09
CA ARG A 20 11.62 -17.93 -1.84
C ARG A 20 12.04 -17.88 -3.30
N ALA A 21 11.92 -16.73 -3.96
CA ALA A 21 12.44 -16.54 -5.32
C ALA A 21 13.95 -16.78 -5.35
N PHE A 22 14.68 -16.28 -4.35
CA PHE A 22 16.12 -16.52 -4.24
C PHE A 22 16.45 -18.01 -4.06
N ASP A 23 15.72 -18.74 -3.21
CA ASP A 23 15.96 -20.17 -2.99
C ASP A 23 15.67 -21.01 -4.25
N LEU A 24 14.66 -20.61 -5.03
CA LEU A 24 14.36 -21.22 -6.33
C LEU A 24 15.43 -20.91 -7.38
N LEU A 25 15.90 -19.67 -7.44
CA LEU A 25 16.99 -19.28 -8.32
C LEU A 25 18.29 -20.01 -7.97
N LEU A 26 18.58 -20.17 -6.67
CA LEU A 26 19.73 -20.91 -6.20
C LEU A 26 19.66 -22.39 -6.64
N ALA A 27 18.50 -23.04 -6.50
CA ALA A 27 18.30 -24.41 -6.97
C ALA A 27 18.53 -24.56 -8.48
N LEU A 28 18.07 -23.58 -9.28
CA LEU A 28 18.24 -23.56 -10.73
C LEU A 28 19.67 -23.25 -11.15
N VAL A 29 20.39 -22.43 -10.39
CA VAL A 29 21.81 -22.11 -10.60
C VAL A 29 22.71 -23.29 -10.23
N GLU A 30 22.38 -24.00 -9.14
CA GLU A 30 23.08 -25.23 -8.70
C GLU A 30 22.95 -26.36 -9.74
N ASN A 31 21.85 -26.40 -10.49
CA ASN A 31 21.54 -27.41 -11.51
C ASN A 31 21.45 -26.79 -12.92
N ALA A 32 22.28 -25.77 -13.20
CA ALA A 32 22.25 -25.07 -14.47
C ALA A 32 22.50 -26.04 -15.65
N GLY A 33 21.63 -26.02 -16.65
CA GLY A 33 21.64 -26.94 -17.78
C GLY A 33 20.85 -28.25 -17.57
N GLU A 34 20.33 -28.51 -16.37
CA GLU A 34 19.49 -29.68 -16.06
C GLU A 34 18.06 -29.28 -15.68
N VAL A 35 17.11 -30.20 -15.88
CA VAL A 35 15.71 -29.97 -15.52
C VAL A 35 15.52 -30.25 -14.03
N VAL A 36 15.26 -29.19 -13.26
CA VAL A 36 14.90 -29.31 -11.84
C VAL A 36 13.39 -29.55 -11.75
N THR A 37 13.01 -30.64 -11.10
CA THR A 37 11.61 -31.05 -11.04
C THR A 37 10.76 -30.13 -10.18
N HIS A 38 9.44 -30.14 -10.43
CA HIS A 38 8.49 -29.41 -9.59
C HIS A 38 8.62 -29.77 -8.10
N ALA A 39 8.80 -31.06 -7.79
CA ALA A 39 8.92 -31.56 -6.43
C ALA A 39 10.18 -31.05 -5.72
N GLU A 40 11.32 -31.00 -6.43
CA GLU A 40 12.60 -30.51 -5.90
C GLU A 40 12.57 -29.01 -5.63
N LEU A 41 12.03 -28.23 -6.56
CA LEU A 41 11.87 -26.78 -6.40
C LEU A 41 10.93 -26.45 -5.23
N VAL A 42 9.82 -27.20 -5.09
CA VAL A 42 8.90 -27.03 -3.98
C VAL A 42 9.55 -27.40 -2.65
N ALA A 43 10.27 -28.52 -2.59
CA ALA A 43 10.97 -28.95 -1.38
C ALA A 43 12.04 -27.93 -0.93
N ARG A 44 12.73 -27.29 -1.87
CA ARG A 44 13.79 -26.32 -1.58
C ARG A 44 13.26 -24.98 -1.07
N ALA A 45 12.21 -24.44 -1.69
CA ALA A 45 11.68 -23.12 -1.36
C ALA A 45 10.56 -23.15 -0.28
N TRP A 46 10.02 -24.33 0.01
CA TRP A 46 9.02 -24.55 1.07
C TRP A 46 9.33 -25.81 1.90
N PRO A 47 10.44 -25.83 2.67
CA PRO A 47 10.80 -26.98 3.49
C PRO A 47 9.69 -27.30 4.50
N GLY A 48 9.23 -28.56 4.53
CA GLY A 48 8.22 -29.06 5.47
C GLY A 48 6.75 -28.90 5.06
N ARG A 49 6.43 -28.38 3.87
CA ARG A 49 5.04 -28.29 3.37
C ARG A 49 4.78 -29.32 2.26
N ARG A 50 3.88 -30.28 2.50
CA ARG A 50 3.57 -31.38 1.56
C ARG A 50 2.59 -31.02 0.42
N ALA A 51 2.00 -29.82 0.42
CA ALA A 51 1.04 -29.39 -0.61
C ALA A 51 1.21 -27.90 -0.94
N VAL A 52 2.18 -27.58 -1.80
CA VAL A 52 2.27 -26.26 -2.45
C VAL A 52 1.67 -26.43 -3.85
N GLY A 53 0.64 -25.65 -4.17
CA GLY A 53 -0.01 -25.71 -5.48
C GLY A 53 0.88 -25.14 -6.59
N ASP A 54 0.77 -25.70 -7.79
CA ASP A 54 1.52 -25.31 -8.99
C ASP A 54 1.45 -23.81 -9.35
N SER A 55 0.45 -23.08 -8.83
CA SER A 55 0.30 -21.64 -8.99
C SER A 55 1.36 -20.85 -8.22
N ALA A 56 1.77 -21.29 -7.03
CA ALA A 56 2.78 -20.61 -6.22
C ALA A 56 4.18 -20.71 -6.83
N LEU A 57 4.54 -21.88 -7.38
CA LEU A 57 5.80 -22.05 -8.10
C LEU A 57 5.80 -21.26 -9.41
N ARG A 58 4.71 -21.31 -10.19
CA ARG A 58 4.55 -20.50 -11.42
C ARG A 58 4.65 -18.99 -11.14
N PHE A 59 4.07 -18.51 -10.04
CA PHE A 59 4.18 -17.11 -9.62
C PHE A 59 5.63 -16.72 -9.33
N GLN A 60 6.35 -17.52 -8.53
CA GLN A 60 7.75 -17.23 -8.22
C GLN A 60 8.65 -17.31 -9.47
N MET A 61 8.35 -18.20 -10.42
CA MET A 61 9.04 -18.25 -11.71
C MET A 61 8.76 -17.03 -12.59
N LYS A 62 7.54 -16.48 -12.55
CA LYS A 62 7.21 -15.21 -13.23
C LYS A 62 7.96 -14.02 -12.61
N VAL A 63 8.07 -13.98 -11.27
CA VAL A 63 8.88 -12.98 -10.56
C VAL A 63 10.36 -13.11 -10.94
N LEU A 64 10.89 -14.33 -10.97
CA LEU A 64 12.27 -14.58 -11.39
C LEU A 64 12.53 -14.17 -12.83
N ARG A 65 11.65 -14.49 -13.77
CA ARG A 65 11.78 -14.05 -15.18
C ARG A 65 11.78 -12.54 -15.33
N ARG A 66 10.92 -11.84 -14.58
CA ARG A 66 10.92 -10.37 -14.56
C ARG A 66 12.22 -9.81 -13.97
N LEU A 67 12.73 -10.42 -12.90
CA LEU A 67 13.99 -10.00 -12.26
C LEU A 67 15.22 -10.32 -13.11
N LEU A 68 15.19 -11.41 -13.87
CA LEU A 68 16.24 -11.83 -14.80
C LEU A 68 16.10 -11.21 -16.19
N ASP A 69 15.09 -10.34 -16.41
CA ASP A 69 14.80 -9.70 -17.70
C ASP A 69 14.78 -10.72 -18.83
N ASP A 70 13.99 -11.77 -18.59
CA ASP A 70 13.79 -12.90 -19.48
C ASP A 70 12.35 -12.92 -20.01
N PRO A 71 11.93 -11.93 -20.82
CA PRO A 71 10.57 -11.86 -21.35
C PRO A 71 10.26 -12.96 -22.38
N GLU A 72 11.29 -13.48 -23.06
CA GLU A 72 11.17 -14.53 -24.07
C GLU A 72 11.32 -15.96 -23.51
N HIS A 73 11.54 -16.10 -22.19
CA HIS A 73 11.75 -17.38 -21.49
C HIS A 73 12.96 -18.17 -22.03
N THR A 74 13.98 -17.47 -22.53
CA THR A 74 15.20 -18.02 -23.10
C THR A 74 16.18 -18.43 -22.01
N LEU A 75 16.21 -17.73 -20.87
CA LEU A 75 17.08 -18.03 -19.72
C LEU A 75 16.46 -19.07 -18.78
N LEU A 76 15.17 -18.94 -18.46
CA LEU A 76 14.41 -19.83 -17.58
C LEU A 76 13.29 -20.54 -18.36
N THR A 77 13.63 -21.67 -18.97
CA THR A 77 12.72 -22.44 -19.80
C THR A 77 11.83 -23.37 -18.98
N THR A 78 10.53 -23.40 -19.30
CA THR A 78 9.60 -24.40 -18.74
C THR A 78 9.66 -25.68 -19.56
N VAL A 79 9.97 -26.82 -18.92
CA VAL A 79 9.85 -28.14 -19.54
C VAL A 79 8.51 -28.74 -19.15
N ALA A 80 7.56 -28.76 -20.09
CA ALA A 80 6.18 -29.18 -19.85
C ALA A 80 6.11 -30.55 -19.15
N GLY A 81 5.40 -30.59 -18.01
CA GLY A 81 5.21 -31.82 -17.22
C GLY A 81 6.43 -32.33 -16.46
N ARG A 82 7.59 -31.64 -16.51
CA ARG A 82 8.82 -32.07 -15.83
C ARG A 82 9.35 -31.05 -14.83
N GLY A 83 9.41 -29.76 -15.18
CA GLY A 83 9.96 -28.75 -14.29
C GLY A 83 10.50 -27.51 -15.00
N TYR A 84 11.54 -26.90 -14.43
CA TYR A 84 12.18 -25.69 -14.95
C TYR A 84 13.68 -25.92 -15.15
N MET A 85 14.26 -25.23 -16.11
CA MET A 85 15.68 -25.35 -16.45
C MET A 85 16.26 -23.96 -16.68
N LEU A 86 17.44 -23.71 -16.11
CA LEU A 86 18.27 -22.56 -16.44
C LEU A 86 19.18 -22.95 -17.60
N THR A 87 19.04 -22.31 -18.75
CA THR A 87 19.73 -22.69 -20.01
C THR A 87 21.17 -22.17 -20.10
N GLU A 88 21.48 -21.09 -19.38
CA GLU A 88 22.80 -20.45 -19.41
C GLU A 88 23.84 -21.14 -18.52
N LYS A 89 25.09 -21.18 -19.00
CA LYS A 89 26.21 -21.74 -18.22
C LYS A 89 26.63 -20.77 -17.13
N VAL A 90 26.36 -21.14 -15.88
CA VAL A 90 26.81 -20.38 -14.70
C VAL A 90 28.33 -20.49 -14.57
N ARG A 91 29.03 -19.35 -14.56
CA ARG A 91 30.46 -19.28 -14.24
C ARG A 91 30.66 -18.84 -12.79
N PRO A 92 31.45 -19.55 -11.97
CA PRO A 92 31.86 -19.05 -10.66
C PRO A 92 32.83 -17.86 -10.87
N GLY A 93 32.40 -16.66 -10.47
CA GLY A 93 33.23 -15.46 -10.54
C GLY A 93 33.91 -15.18 -9.20
N CYS A 94 35.25 -15.23 -9.17
CA CYS A 94 36.05 -14.68 -8.07
C CYS A 94 36.00 -13.15 -8.14
N ALA A 95 35.43 -12.51 -7.13
CA ALA A 95 35.45 -11.05 -7.01
C ALA A 95 36.87 -10.58 -6.59
N ALA A 96 37.66 -10.12 -7.56
CA ALA A 96 38.85 -9.31 -7.33
C ALA A 96 39.10 -8.42 -8.55
N GLY A 97 39.10 -7.10 -8.37
CA GLY A 97 39.45 -6.16 -9.44
C GLY A 97 38.95 -4.75 -9.19
N ASN A 98 39.81 -3.93 -8.59
CA ASN A 98 39.69 -2.49 -8.48
C ASN A 98 39.40 -1.84 -9.83
N LEU A 99 38.46 -0.90 -9.87
CA LEU A 99 38.44 0.17 -10.88
C LEU A 99 38.38 1.51 -10.15
N GLU A 100 39.49 2.24 -10.28
CA GLU A 100 39.70 3.59 -9.79
C GLU A 100 38.74 4.58 -10.47
N LYS A 101 38.28 5.56 -9.69
CA LYS A 101 37.48 6.70 -10.13
C LYS A 101 38.39 7.89 -10.48
N PRO A 102 38.05 8.71 -11.49
CA PRO A 102 38.36 10.13 -11.48
C PRO A 102 37.26 10.90 -10.73
N HIS A 103 37.69 11.93 -10.00
CA HIS A 103 36.98 12.56 -8.89
C HIS A 103 35.90 13.56 -9.32
N GLY A 104 34.85 13.61 -8.49
CA GLY A 104 33.91 14.71 -8.34
C GLY A 104 33.10 14.42 -7.06
N ASP A 105 33.63 14.84 -5.91
CA ASP A 105 33.17 14.43 -4.59
C ASP A 105 31.72 14.89 -4.29
N ILE A 106 30.80 13.93 -4.27
CA ILE A 106 29.52 14.04 -3.56
C ILE A 106 29.76 13.47 -2.15
N PRO A 107 29.44 14.20 -1.07
CA PRO A 107 29.59 13.69 0.29
C PRO A 107 28.82 12.37 0.44
N LYS A 108 29.52 11.29 0.77
CA LYS A 108 28.92 10.01 1.15
C LYS A 108 28.17 10.20 2.45
N ILE A 109 26.84 10.18 2.42
CA ILE A 109 26.03 10.04 3.63
C ILE A 109 26.22 8.61 4.15
N ALA A 110 26.74 8.50 5.36
CA ALA A 110 26.88 7.26 6.10
C ALA A 110 25.51 6.58 6.27
N LYS A 111 25.48 5.25 6.16
CA LYS A 111 24.33 4.43 6.55
C LYS A 111 23.86 4.83 7.94
N ARG A 112 22.68 5.43 8.04
CA ARG A 112 21.90 5.44 9.27
C ARG A 112 20.87 4.32 9.19
N GLU A 113 21.06 3.33 10.04
CA GLU A 113 20.01 2.39 10.41
C GLU A 113 18.99 3.16 11.25
N GLY A 114 17.76 3.27 10.73
CA GLY A 114 16.59 3.82 11.44
C GLY A 114 16.37 5.33 11.31
N GLY A 115 15.23 5.72 10.73
CA GLY A 115 14.59 7.04 10.98
C GLY A 115 14.06 7.81 9.76
N ALA A 116 12.72 7.98 9.75
CA ALA A 116 11.89 9.10 9.27
C ALA A 116 11.97 9.66 7.83
N TRP A 117 10.86 9.44 7.10
CA TRP A 117 10.09 10.32 6.20
C TRP A 117 10.58 11.77 5.94
N PRO A 118 10.41 12.40 4.75
CA PRO A 118 9.78 11.90 3.51
C PRO A 118 10.54 10.74 2.86
N ILE A 119 9.86 9.83 2.15
CA ILE A 119 10.55 8.90 1.24
C ILE A 119 10.98 9.73 0.04
N VAL A 120 12.23 10.18 0.06
CA VAL A 120 12.81 10.97 -1.02
C VAL A 120 13.45 10.01 -2.01
N ARG A 121 12.89 9.94 -3.21
CA ARG A 121 13.49 9.20 -4.32
C ARG A 121 14.08 10.20 -5.30
N TRP A 122 15.39 10.10 -5.54
CA TRP A 122 16.03 10.79 -6.65
C TRP A 122 15.70 10.05 -7.95
N LEU A 123 15.11 10.76 -8.91
CA LEU A 123 14.78 10.18 -10.21
C LEU A 123 16.00 10.23 -11.14
N GLY A 124 16.25 9.12 -11.84
CA GLY A 124 17.28 9.03 -12.88
C GLY A 124 16.72 9.29 -14.28
N SER A 125 17.61 9.43 -15.28
CA SER A 125 17.22 9.55 -16.70
C SER A 125 16.47 8.31 -17.22
N ASP A 126 16.67 7.16 -16.58
CA ASP A 126 16.20 5.84 -17.02
C ASP A 126 14.97 5.34 -16.26
N ASP A 127 14.37 6.16 -15.38
CA ASP A 127 13.12 5.80 -14.72
C ASP A 127 12.01 5.69 -15.78
N ALA A 128 11.48 4.48 -15.95
CA ALA A 128 10.55 4.11 -17.02
C ALA A 128 9.37 5.09 -17.12
N GLN A 129 9.24 5.74 -18.28
CA GLN A 129 8.16 6.68 -18.55
C GLN A 129 6.85 5.91 -18.76
N PRO A 130 5.78 6.17 -17.99
CA PRO A 130 4.49 5.58 -18.28
C PRO A 130 4.01 6.10 -19.64
N ARG A 131 3.61 5.20 -20.55
CA ARG A 131 2.92 5.59 -21.78
C ARG A 131 1.63 6.32 -21.40
N LEU A 132 1.53 7.59 -21.77
CA LEU A 132 0.35 8.41 -21.55
C LEU A 132 -0.53 8.43 -22.81
N PHE A 133 -1.84 8.47 -22.62
CA PHE A 133 -2.81 8.60 -23.70
C PHE A 133 -3.53 9.93 -23.59
N GLY A 134 -3.64 10.69 -24.68
CA GLY A 134 -4.40 11.94 -24.70
C GLY A 134 -3.78 13.05 -23.84
N ARG A 135 -2.48 12.93 -23.54
CA ARG A 135 -1.70 13.89 -22.74
C ARG A 135 -0.55 14.53 -23.52
N GLU A 136 -0.57 14.37 -24.84
CA GLU A 136 0.46 14.85 -25.75
C GLU A 136 0.56 16.39 -25.71
N THR A 137 -0.54 17.08 -25.40
CA THR A 137 -0.61 18.54 -25.21
C THR A 137 -0.43 18.96 -23.75
N ASP A 138 -0.85 18.13 -22.79
CA ASP A 138 -0.76 18.43 -21.36
C ASP A 138 0.69 18.43 -20.86
N VAL A 139 1.49 17.44 -21.27
CA VAL A 139 2.91 17.35 -20.87
C VAL A 139 3.72 18.59 -21.26
N PRO A 140 3.74 19.04 -22.53
CA PRO A 140 4.49 20.25 -22.90
C PRO A 140 3.90 21.51 -22.25
N ALA A 141 2.57 21.64 -22.17
CA ALA A 141 1.95 22.81 -21.55
C ALA A 141 2.29 22.95 -20.05
N VAL A 142 2.31 21.83 -19.31
CA VAL A 142 2.73 21.83 -17.89
C VAL A 142 4.22 22.11 -17.78
N ALA A 143 5.05 21.51 -18.65
CA ALA A 143 6.49 21.75 -18.63
C ALA A 143 6.84 23.23 -18.88
N GLU A 144 6.21 23.87 -19.87
CA GLU A 144 6.38 25.29 -20.17
C GLU A 144 5.93 26.19 -19.02
N ALA A 145 4.73 25.94 -18.47
CA ALA A 145 4.21 26.70 -17.33
C ALA A 145 5.07 26.54 -16.08
N LEU A 146 5.61 25.34 -15.86
CA LEU A 146 6.49 25.05 -14.72
C LEU A 146 7.82 25.80 -14.82
N LEU A 147 8.38 25.93 -16.03
CA LEU A 147 9.59 26.71 -16.28
C LEU A 147 9.39 28.22 -16.10
N SER A 148 8.17 28.74 -16.31
CA SER A 148 7.87 30.16 -16.11
C SER A 148 7.50 30.54 -14.67
N GLU A 149 6.80 29.67 -13.94
CA GLU A 149 6.13 30.04 -12.67
C GLU A 149 6.79 29.45 -11.42
N SER A 150 7.79 28.56 -11.59
CA SER A 150 8.56 27.84 -10.56
C SER A 150 7.78 27.01 -9.52
N PHE A 151 6.46 27.16 -9.45
CA PHE A 151 5.58 26.31 -8.64
C PHE A 151 4.23 26.10 -9.32
N LEU A 152 3.91 24.84 -9.58
CA LEU A 152 2.66 24.44 -10.21
C LEU A 152 2.08 23.20 -9.53
N THR A 153 0.77 23.21 -9.27
CA THR A 153 0.02 22.07 -8.75
C THR A 153 -0.94 21.55 -9.82
N ILE A 154 -0.76 20.29 -10.20
CA ILE A 154 -1.70 19.50 -11.00
C ILE A 154 -2.84 19.06 -10.08
N ILE A 155 -4.04 19.61 -10.31
CA ILE A 155 -5.26 19.27 -9.56
C ILE A 155 -6.20 18.42 -10.40
N GLY A 156 -6.85 17.44 -9.81
CA GLY A 156 -7.75 16.56 -10.55
C GLY A 156 -8.30 15.40 -9.72
N ALA A 157 -9.33 14.74 -10.24
CA ALA A 157 -9.98 13.60 -9.57
C ALA A 157 -8.99 12.44 -9.28
N GLY A 158 -9.37 11.54 -8.37
CA GLY A 158 -8.63 10.30 -8.15
C GLY A 158 -8.56 9.47 -9.44
N GLY A 159 -7.44 8.81 -9.71
CA GLY A 159 -7.28 7.94 -10.89
C GLY A 159 -7.20 8.66 -12.24
N VAL A 160 -7.15 10.00 -12.28
CA VAL A 160 -7.07 10.79 -13.54
C VAL A 160 -5.65 10.82 -14.16
N GLY A 161 -4.65 10.28 -13.45
CA GLY A 161 -3.27 10.19 -13.93
C GLY A 161 -2.36 11.37 -13.56
N LYS A 162 -2.63 12.09 -12.46
CA LYS A 162 -1.80 13.23 -12.01
C LYS A 162 -0.34 12.86 -11.77
N THR A 163 -0.09 11.76 -11.04
CA THR A 163 1.25 11.23 -10.77
C THR A 163 1.96 10.85 -12.06
N ALA A 164 1.27 10.14 -12.97
CA ALA A 164 1.82 9.75 -14.26
C ALA A 164 2.17 10.97 -15.13
N LEU A 165 1.34 12.02 -15.12
CA LEU A 165 1.63 13.28 -15.79
C LEU A 165 2.83 14.00 -15.16
N ALA A 166 2.92 14.06 -13.83
CA ALA A 166 4.02 14.70 -13.13
C ALA A 166 5.37 14.02 -13.44
N LEU A 167 5.40 12.70 -13.47
CA LEU A 167 6.58 11.91 -13.84
C LEU A 167 6.96 12.12 -15.32
N ALA A 168 5.98 12.17 -16.23
CA ALA A 168 6.26 12.44 -17.65
C ALA A 168 6.81 13.85 -17.89
N VAL A 169 6.30 14.86 -17.17
CA VAL A 169 6.82 16.23 -17.20
C VAL A 169 8.26 16.26 -16.67
N ALA A 170 8.52 15.57 -15.55
CA ALA A 170 9.86 15.50 -14.99
C ALA A 170 10.85 14.81 -15.92
N ALA A 171 10.45 13.71 -16.56
CA ALA A 171 11.27 13.03 -17.56
C ALA A 171 11.57 13.93 -18.78
N ARG A 172 10.59 14.71 -19.26
CA ARG A 172 10.80 15.70 -20.33
C ARG A 172 11.78 16.80 -19.93
N LEU A 173 11.80 17.17 -18.65
CA LEU A 173 12.65 18.23 -18.09
C LEU A 173 13.96 17.68 -17.50
N ALA A 174 14.26 16.40 -17.63
CA ALA A 174 15.45 15.77 -17.04
C ALA A 174 16.77 16.37 -17.55
N ASN A 175 16.80 16.90 -18.77
CA ASN A 175 17.98 17.59 -19.31
C ASN A 175 18.07 19.08 -18.89
N VAL A 176 17.01 19.60 -18.27
CA VAL A 176 16.92 20.99 -17.82
C VAL A 176 17.28 21.11 -16.35
N PHE A 177 16.99 20.10 -15.54
CA PHE A 177 17.32 20.10 -14.11
C PHE A 177 18.47 19.13 -13.84
N ASP A 178 19.43 19.57 -13.04
CA ASP A 178 20.58 18.75 -12.66
C ASP A 178 20.15 17.64 -11.69
N LYS A 179 19.07 17.88 -10.92
CA LYS A 179 18.49 16.91 -9.99
C LYS A 179 16.97 16.97 -9.95
N ILE A 180 16.35 15.80 -9.83
CA ILE A 180 14.90 15.65 -9.65
C ILE A 180 14.64 14.84 -8.38
N ALA A 181 13.95 15.44 -7.41
CA ALA A 181 13.52 14.78 -6.19
C ALA A 181 12.03 14.46 -6.26
N PHE A 182 11.63 13.22 -5.94
CA PHE A 182 10.24 12.82 -5.78
C PHE A 182 9.94 12.61 -4.30
N VAL A 183 8.85 13.23 -3.83
CA VAL A 183 8.39 13.24 -2.44
C VAL A 183 6.95 12.74 -2.40
N ASP A 184 6.73 11.58 -1.78
CA ASP A 184 5.40 10.99 -1.63
C ASP A 184 4.78 11.33 -0.26
N PHE A 185 3.60 11.94 -0.29
CA PHE A 185 2.81 12.29 0.88
C PHE A 185 1.73 11.23 1.23
N SER A 186 1.59 10.16 0.44
CA SER A 186 0.52 9.15 0.58
C SER A 186 0.43 8.49 1.97
N GLY A 187 1.55 8.33 2.68
CA GLY A 187 1.55 7.75 4.01
C GLY A 187 1.08 8.68 5.13
N MET A 188 0.97 10.01 4.90
CA MET A 188 0.73 11.01 5.96
C MET A 188 -0.75 11.08 6.31
N GLU A 189 -1.23 10.11 7.09
CA GLU A 189 -2.60 10.14 7.60
C GLU A 189 -2.63 10.42 9.10
N ARG A 190 -2.81 11.70 9.44
CA ARG A 190 -3.66 12.18 10.55
C ARG A 190 -3.67 13.72 10.65
N PRO A 191 -4.84 14.36 10.54
CA PRO A 191 -5.18 15.51 11.37
C PRO A 191 -5.88 14.98 12.63
N GLY A 192 -5.10 14.63 13.66
CA GLY A 192 -5.62 14.44 15.01
C GLY A 192 -5.63 15.78 15.76
N PRO A 193 -6.55 16.02 16.72
CA PRO A 193 -6.62 17.25 17.50
C PRO A 193 -5.52 17.34 18.59
N SER A 194 -4.27 17.07 18.21
CA SER A 194 -3.09 17.25 19.05
C SER A 194 -1.89 17.82 18.28
N LEU A 195 -2.11 18.39 17.09
CA LEU A 195 -1.21 19.37 16.46
C LEU A 195 -1.76 20.81 16.56
N GLY A 196 -2.79 21.01 17.37
CA GLY A 196 -3.18 22.33 17.85
C GLY A 196 -2.35 22.68 19.08
N VAL A 197 -1.42 23.63 18.92
CA VAL A 197 -0.74 24.37 20.00
C VAL A 197 0.36 23.62 20.75
N ALA A 198 1.43 23.25 20.06
CA ALA A 198 2.78 23.25 20.62
C ALA A 198 3.82 23.24 19.50
N SER A 199 4.06 24.40 18.88
CA SER A 199 5.34 24.87 18.32
C SER A 199 5.14 25.65 17.02
N ALA A 200 5.15 26.96 17.12
CA ALA A 200 5.96 27.75 16.19
C ALA A 200 7.23 28.16 16.96
N PRO A 201 8.45 28.20 16.36
CA PRO A 201 8.92 27.63 15.10
C PRO A 201 9.95 26.51 15.33
N GLY A 202 9.83 25.40 14.61
CA GLY A 202 10.81 24.32 14.64
C GLY A 202 10.30 23.18 13.78
N LEU A 203 10.91 23.00 12.62
CA LEU A 203 10.56 21.97 11.64
C LEU A 203 10.45 20.58 12.28
N ASP A 204 9.61 19.72 11.71
CA ASP A 204 9.76 18.27 11.88
C ASP A 204 11.24 17.93 11.62
N PRO A 205 11.95 17.25 12.54
CA PRO A 205 13.36 16.96 12.41
C PRO A 205 13.75 16.34 11.07
N ALA A 206 12.85 15.58 10.45
CA ALA A 206 13.12 14.93 9.18
C ALA A 206 12.95 15.86 7.97
N ILE A 207 12.04 16.84 8.04
CA ILE A 207 11.94 17.94 7.07
C ILE A 207 13.14 18.89 7.23
N ALA A 208 13.57 19.14 8.47
CA ALA A 208 14.77 19.92 8.75
C ALA A 208 16.03 19.24 8.17
N ASP A 209 16.16 17.93 8.36
CA ASP A 209 17.26 17.13 7.82
C ASP A 209 17.22 17.10 6.27
N TRP A 210 16.03 16.99 5.66
CA TRP A 210 15.88 17.09 4.21
C TRP A 210 16.32 18.45 3.65
N LEU A 211 15.85 19.56 4.24
CA LEU A 211 16.28 20.90 3.84
C LEU A 211 17.79 21.09 4.03
N GLN A 212 18.36 20.57 5.12
CA GLN A 212 19.81 20.58 5.35
C GLN A 212 20.58 19.74 4.32
N GLN A 213 20.01 18.63 3.82
CA GLN A 213 20.59 17.83 2.74
C GLN A 213 20.43 18.50 1.36
N MET A 214 19.41 19.34 1.17
CA MET A 214 19.13 20.06 -0.07
C MET A 214 19.91 21.39 -0.18
N ALA A 215 20.14 22.08 0.94
CA ALA A 215 20.78 23.39 0.99
C ALA A 215 22.20 23.46 0.38
N PRO A 216 23.04 22.40 0.42
CA PRO A 216 24.32 22.36 -0.29
C PRO A 216 24.16 22.17 -1.80
N LEU A 217 23.08 21.54 -2.25
CA LEU A 217 22.84 21.18 -3.66
C LEU A 217 22.37 22.40 -4.48
N SER A 218 21.63 23.32 -3.86
CA SER A 218 20.99 24.46 -4.53
C SER A 218 21.91 25.64 -4.86
N ARG A 219 23.16 25.66 -4.37
CA ARG A 219 24.03 26.84 -4.56
C ARG A 219 24.54 27.02 -5.98
N ASN A 220 24.44 26.01 -6.85
CA ASN A 220 24.75 26.09 -8.29
C ASN A 220 23.99 25.08 -9.18
N GLU A 221 23.13 24.21 -8.63
CA GLU A 221 22.39 23.20 -9.40
C GLU A 221 20.90 23.55 -9.51
N ARG A 222 20.29 23.29 -10.66
CA ARG A 222 18.86 23.42 -10.92
C ARG A 222 18.13 22.19 -10.37
N LEU A 223 17.28 22.40 -9.36
CA LEU A 223 16.52 21.35 -8.70
C LEU A 223 15.04 21.39 -9.10
N LEU A 224 14.50 20.26 -9.54
CA LEU A 224 13.06 20.04 -9.64
C LEU A 224 12.60 19.13 -8.49
N THR A 225 11.55 19.51 -7.79
CA THR A 225 10.94 18.71 -6.72
C THR A 225 9.50 18.37 -7.09
N ILE A 226 9.18 17.08 -7.09
CA ILE A 226 7.85 16.53 -7.37
C ILE A 226 7.21 16.15 -6.04
N PHE A 227 6.08 16.77 -5.71
CA PHE A 227 5.28 16.38 -4.55
C PHE A 227 4.07 15.58 -5.03
N ASP A 228 3.92 14.34 -4.57
CA ASP A 228 2.78 13.49 -4.94
C ASP A 228 1.85 13.24 -3.77
N SER A 229 0.58 13.01 -4.05
CA SER A 229 -0.45 12.71 -3.04
C SER A 229 -0.59 13.80 -1.96
N CYS A 230 -0.42 15.09 -2.31
CA CYS A 230 -0.40 16.17 -1.31
C CYS A 230 -1.73 16.33 -0.56
N GLU A 231 -2.84 15.80 -1.10
CA GLU A 231 -4.15 15.84 -0.44
C GLU A 231 -4.18 15.17 0.94
N HIS A 232 -3.22 14.29 1.24
CA HIS A 232 -3.12 13.62 2.52
C HIS A 232 -2.56 14.55 3.63
N ALA A 233 -1.78 15.58 3.26
CA ALA A 233 -1.12 16.48 4.21
C ALA A 233 -0.88 17.88 3.64
N ILE A 234 -1.96 18.58 3.30
CA ILE A 234 -1.93 19.90 2.64
C ILE A 234 -1.17 20.95 3.44
N GLU A 235 -1.40 21.03 4.76
CA GLU A 235 -0.75 22.02 5.63
C GLU A 235 0.77 21.80 5.64
N THR A 236 1.20 20.55 5.77
CA THR A 236 2.62 20.16 5.74
C THR A 236 3.24 20.44 4.37
N ALA A 237 2.56 20.08 3.28
CA ALA A 237 3.01 20.35 1.93
C ALA A 237 3.16 21.86 1.69
N SER A 238 2.19 22.67 2.13
CA SER A 238 2.21 24.13 2.00
C SER A 238 3.40 24.75 2.72
N ALA A 239 3.61 24.37 3.99
CA ALA A 239 4.74 24.85 4.77
C ALA A 239 6.09 24.48 4.14
N LEU A 240 6.19 23.27 3.58
CA LEU A 240 7.41 22.82 2.90
C LEU A 240 7.67 23.59 1.60
N VAL A 241 6.64 23.84 0.79
CA VAL A 241 6.75 24.66 -0.42
C VAL A 241 7.28 26.06 -0.09
N GLU A 242 6.68 26.73 0.91
CA GLU A 242 7.09 28.08 1.31
C GLU A 242 8.54 28.11 1.78
N ARG A 243 8.96 27.08 2.51
CA ARG A 243 10.34 26.98 2.99
C ARG A 243 11.33 26.73 1.87
N ILE A 244 11.06 25.79 0.97
CA ILE A 244 11.89 25.54 -0.23
C ILE A 244 12.07 26.82 -1.02
N ARG A 245 10.98 27.54 -1.29
CA ARG A 245 11.04 28.80 -2.05
C ARG A 245 11.85 29.88 -1.33
N SER A 246 11.86 29.89 -0.01
CA SER A 246 12.65 30.86 0.78
C SER A 246 14.15 30.51 0.86
N GLU A 247 14.50 29.23 0.96
CA GLU A 247 15.88 28.77 1.17
C GLU A 247 16.59 28.37 -0.13
N LEU A 248 15.82 27.96 -1.15
CA LEU A 248 16.30 27.46 -2.45
C LEU A 248 15.58 28.22 -3.58
N PRO A 249 15.92 29.50 -3.86
CA PRO A 249 15.18 30.32 -4.83
C PRO A 249 15.22 29.79 -6.27
N SER A 250 16.21 28.93 -6.60
CA SER A 250 16.36 28.26 -7.90
C SER A 250 15.57 26.95 -8.00
N ALA A 251 14.93 26.49 -6.92
CA ALA A 251 14.16 25.25 -6.93
C ALA A 251 12.81 25.45 -7.62
N VAL A 252 12.45 24.47 -8.43
CA VAL A 252 11.16 24.39 -9.13
C VAL A 252 10.34 23.26 -8.52
N ILE A 253 9.05 23.50 -8.30
CA ILE A 253 8.16 22.59 -7.58
C ILE A 253 6.97 22.22 -8.47
N LEU A 254 6.79 20.92 -8.69
CA LEU A 254 5.61 20.34 -9.34
C LEU A 254 4.86 19.49 -8.34
N ALA A 255 3.63 19.86 -8.01
CA ALA A 255 2.80 19.07 -7.11
C ALA A 255 1.69 18.34 -7.86
N ALA A 256 1.33 17.15 -7.41
CA ALA A 256 0.16 16.38 -7.80
C ALA A 256 -0.75 16.24 -6.58
N SER A 257 -1.97 16.77 -6.68
CA SER A 257 -2.95 16.73 -5.59
C SER A 257 -4.40 16.68 -6.07
N ARG A 258 -5.33 16.25 -5.22
CA ARG A 258 -6.77 16.37 -5.51
C ARG A 258 -7.30 17.79 -5.33
N GLU A 259 -6.67 18.58 -4.48
CA GLU A 259 -7.08 19.95 -4.19
C GLU A 259 -5.86 20.89 -4.09
N PRO A 260 -6.05 22.23 -4.11
CA PRO A 260 -4.94 23.18 -3.99
C PRO A 260 -4.17 23.02 -2.68
N ILE A 261 -2.85 23.17 -2.74
CA ILE A 261 -1.96 23.16 -1.57
C ILE A 261 -2.12 24.44 -0.74
N ARG A 262 -2.52 25.55 -1.38
CA ARG A 262 -2.74 26.88 -0.78
C ARG A 262 -1.46 27.59 -0.31
N ALA A 263 -0.32 27.25 -0.90
CA ALA A 263 0.94 27.96 -0.69
C ALA A 263 1.03 29.22 -1.55
N VAL A 264 1.82 30.20 -1.10
CA VAL A 264 2.04 31.45 -1.84
C VAL A 264 2.71 31.19 -3.19
N GLY A 265 2.16 31.78 -4.25
CA GLY A 265 2.65 31.61 -5.62
C GLY A 265 2.19 30.31 -6.30
N GLU A 266 1.21 29.61 -5.74
CA GLU A 266 0.63 28.40 -6.35
C GLU A 266 -0.06 28.70 -7.67
N ARG A 267 0.38 28.03 -8.75
CA ARG A 267 -0.34 27.97 -10.01
C ARG A 267 -1.06 26.63 -10.16
N LEU A 268 -2.35 26.70 -10.50
CA LEU A 268 -3.17 25.51 -10.61
C LEU A 268 -3.32 25.10 -12.07
N ARG A 269 -3.02 23.83 -12.37
CA ARG A 269 -3.37 23.19 -13.64
C ARG A 269 -4.38 22.09 -13.38
N ARG A 270 -5.60 22.26 -13.87
CA ARG A 270 -6.62 21.22 -13.76
C ARG A 270 -6.42 20.15 -14.82
N LEU A 271 -6.29 18.90 -14.39
CA LEU A 271 -6.26 17.74 -15.26
C LEU A 271 -7.68 17.19 -15.45
N SER A 272 -8.17 17.22 -16.68
CA SER A 272 -9.47 16.65 -17.05
C SER A 272 -9.38 15.12 -17.19
N THR A 273 -10.52 14.44 -17.24
CA THR A 273 -10.56 13.05 -17.70
C THR A 273 -10.16 12.94 -19.17
N LEU A 274 -9.96 11.70 -19.66
CA LEU A 274 -9.63 11.48 -21.07
C LEU A 274 -10.78 11.91 -21.96
N PRO A 275 -10.49 12.47 -23.15
CA PRO A 275 -11.52 12.73 -24.15
C PRO A 275 -12.33 11.47 -24.43
N LEU A 276 -13.63 11.66 -24.58
CA LEU A 276 -14.60 10.61 -24.87
C LEU A 276 -15.03 10.66 -26.34
N PRO A 277 -15.41 9.52 -26.94
CA PRO A 277 -15.83 9.45 -28.33
C PRO A 277 -17.15 10.20 -28.57
N ALA A 278 -17.22 10.96 -29.67
CA ALA A 278 -18.43 11.66 -30.12
C ALA A 278 -19.58 10.68 -30.44
N MET A 279 -20.81 11.16 -30.31
CA MET A 279 -22.05 10.40 -30.52
C MET A 279 -22.66 10.74 -31.89
N ASP A 280 -21.99 10.35 -32.97
CA ASP A 280 -22.63 10.44 -34.30
C ASP A 280 -22.54 9.07 -34.99
N ASP A 281 -23.64 8.67 -35.64
CA ASP A 281 -23.74 7.39 -36.37
C ASP A 281 -22.86 7.35 -37.64
N SER A 282 -22.13 8.44 -37.92
CA SER A 282 -21.28 8.62 -39.10
C SER A 282 -19.78 8.80 -38.77
N VAL A 283 -19.33 8.50 -37.55
CA VAL A 283 -17.91 8.66 -37.19
C VAL A 283 -17.07 7.54 -37.79
N ASP A 284 -15.94 7.91 -38.39
CA ASP A 284 -14.97 6.98 -38.96
C ASP A 284 -14.35 6.07 -37.88
N ILE A 285 -14.15 4.79 -38.19
CA ILE A 285 -13.57 3.79 -37.28
C ILE A 285 -12.19 4.24 -36.79
N ASP A 286 -11.40 4.83 -37.68
CA ASP A 286 -10.05 5.32 -37.36
C ASP A 286 -10.08 6.51 -36.40
N GLU A 287 -11.07 7.39 -36.52
CA GLU A 287 -11.26 8.52 -35.62
C GLU A 287 -11.66 8.04 -34.21
N VAL A 288 -12.56 7.06 -34.12
CA VAL A 288 -12.97 6.47 -32.84
C VAL A 288 -11.83 5.73 -32.15
N LEU A 289 -11.00 4.98 -32.90
CA LEU A 289 -9.83 4.29 -32.35
C LEU A 289 -8.74 5.26 -31.87
N SER A 290 -8.65 6.44 -32.47
CA SER A 290 -7.72 7.50 -32.04
C SER A 290 -8.16 8.20 -30.74
N CYS A 291 -9.40 8.02 -30.31
CA CYS A 291 -9.92 8.60 -29.08
C CYS A 291 -9.14 8.06 -27.86
N PRO A 292 -8.53 8.91 -27.01
CA PRO A 292 -7.64 8.46 -25.93
C PRO A 292 -8.25 7.46 -24.94
N SER A 293 -9.54 7.61 -24.60
CA SER A 293 -10.21 6.66 -23.71
C SER A 293 -10.34 5.27 -24.34
N ILE A 294 -10.57 5.21 -25.66
CA ILE A 294 -10.70 3.96 -26.41
C ILE A 294 -9.33 3.34 -26.65
N ALA A 295 -8.35 4.14 -27.06
CA ALA A 295 -6.97 3.69 -27.23
C ALA A 295 -6.42 3.05 -25.94
N LEU A 296 -6.67 3.68 -24.79
CA LEU A 296 -6.30 3.12 -23.48
C LEU A 296 -7.02 1.79 -23.21
N PHE A 297 -8.34 1.73 -23.44
CA PHE A 297 -9.10 0.49 -23.25
C PHE A 297 -8.57 -0.64 -24.12
N VAL A 298 -8.33 -0.37 -25.40
CA VAL A 298 -7.84 -1.35 -26.39
C VAL A 298 -6.44 -1.84 -26.02
N GLU A 299 -5.52 -0.93 -25.69
CA GLU A 299 -4.15 -1.32 -25.31
C GLU A 299 -4.15 -2.21 -24.06
N ARG A 300 -4.99 -1.87 -23.06
CA ARG A 300 -5.04 -2.60 -21.79
C ARG A 300 -5.80 -3.91 -21.85
N SER A 301 -6.82 -4.00 -22.70
CA SER A 301 -7.62 -5.22 -22.90
C SER A 301 -6.94 -6.22 -23.84
N GLN A 302 -5.92 -5.78 -24.59
CA GLN A 302 -5.22 -6.57 -25.60
C GLN A 302 -6.18 -7.16 -26.65
N ILE A 303 -7.22 -6.41 -27.01
CA ILE A 303 -8.19 -6.80 -28.03
C ILE A 303 -7.48 -6.92 -29.38
N ALA A 304 -7.69 -8.04 -30.08
CA ALA A 304 -7.15 -8.25 -31.42
C ALA A 304 -7.70 -7.22 -32.42
N ALA A 305 -6.83 -6.66 -33.26
CA ALA A 305 -7.19 -5.64 -34.25
C ALA A 305 -8.32 -6.07 -35.21
N SER A 306 -8.41 -7.36 -35.53
CA SER A 306 -9.50 -7.92 -36.35
C SER A 306 -10.89 -7.77 -35.71
N LEU A 307 -10.98 -7.65 -34.38
CA LEU A 307 -12.24 -7.47 -33.65
C LEU A 307 -12.64 -5.99 -33.56
N LEU A 308 -11.72 -5.06 -33.83
CA LEU A 308 -11.94 -3.61 -33.82
C LEU A 308 -12.50 -3.09 -35.15
N ALA A 309 -12.39 -3.87 -36.23
CA ALA A 309 -13.00 -3.58 -37.52
C ALA A 309 -14.54 -3.75 -37.52
N ASP A 310 -15.12 -4.29 -36.44
CA ASP A 310 -16.56 -4.39 -36.25
C ASP A 310 -17.10 -3.14 -35.54
N GLY A 311 -17.79 -2.28 -36.29
CA GLY A 311 -18.38 -1.04 -35.78
C GLY A 311 -19.32 -1.25 -34.59
N ARG A 312 -19.99 -2.42 -34.45
CA ARG A 312 -20.86 -2.70 -33.29
C ARG A 312 -20.05 -2.87 -32.01
N ARG A 313 -18.89 -3.53 -32.09
CA ARG A 313 -18.00 -3.72 -30.93
C ARG A 313 -17.34 -2.42 -30.52
N LEU A 314 -16.95 -1.61 -31.51
CA LEU A 314 -16.38 -0.30 -31.25
C LEU A 314 -17.39 0.63 -30.55
N SER A 315 -18.66 0.60 -30.97
CA SER A 315 -19.75 1.32 -30.27
C SER A 315 -19.97 0.84 -28.83
N LEU A 316 -19.82 -0.46 -28.55
CA LEU A 316 -19.87 -0.98 -27.18
C LEU A 316 -18.69 -0.51 -26.33
N ILE A 317 -17.47 -0.53 -26.88
CA ILE A 317 -16.27 0.00 -26.19
C ILE A 317 -16.44 1.50 -25.90
N ALA A 318 -16.96 2.27 -26.87
CA ALA A 318 -17.28 3.68 -26.69
C ALA A 318 -18.31 3.90 -25.57
N ALA A 319 -19.37 3.08 -25.53
CA ALA A 319 -20.36 3.13 -24.45
C ALA A 319 -19.76 2.80 -23.08
N ILE A 320 -18.89 1.79 -23.00
CA ILE A 320 -18.15 1.42 -21.78
C ILE A 320 -17.26 2.59 -21.33
N CYS A 321 -16.44 3.15 -22.22
CA CYS A 321 -15.55 4.27 -21.88
C CYS A 321 -16.31 5.50 -21.38
N ARG A 322 -17.47 5.80 -21.98
CA ARG A 322 -18.36 6.89 -21.54
C ARG A 322 -18.96 6.64 -20.17
N ARG A 323 -19.38 5.41 -19.89
CA ARG A 323 -19.89 5.03 -18.55
C ARG A 323 -18.82 5.13 -17.46
N LEU A 324 -17.55 5.03 -17.84
CA LEU A 324 -16.40 5.20 -16.95
C LEU A 324 -15.92 6.67 -16.88
N ASP A 325 -16.69 7.62 -17.43
CA ASP A 325 -16.42 9.06 -17.47
C ASP A 325 -15.04 9.47 -18.04
N GLY A 326 -14.41 8.58 -18.81
CA GLY A 326 -13.06 8.81 -19.32
C GLY A 326 -11.97 8.75 -18.25
N ILE A 327 -12.24 8.20 -17.06
CA ILE A 327 -11.25 8.10 -15.99
C ILE A 327 -10.24 6.99 -16.34
N PRO A 328 -8.94 7.30 -16.56
CA PRO A 328 -7.94 6.32 -16.97
C PRO A 328 -7.93 5.06 -16.11
N LEU A 329 -7.81 5.20 -14.78
CA LEU A 329 -7.75 4.04 -13.89
C LEU A 329 -9.01 3.16 -13.98
N ALA A 330 -10.19 3.77 -14.13
CA ALA A 330 -11.44 3.03 -14.28
C ALA A 330 -11.47 2.26 -15.61
N ILE A 331 -10.96 2.86 -16.68
CA ILE A 331 -10.79 2.24 -18.00
C ILE A 331 -9.82 1.07 -17.94
N GLU A 332 -8.66 1.22 -17.29
CA GLU A 332 -7.67 0.14 -17.14
C GLU A 332 -8.26 -1.06 -16.39
N LEU A 333 -9.00 -0.81 -15.31
CA LEU A 333 -9.66 -1.85 -14.53
C LEU A 333 -10.76 -2.57 -15.33
N ALA A 334 -11.56 -1.83 -16.09
CA ALA A 334 -12.59 -2.40 -16.95
C ALA A 334 -11.97 -3.21 -18.10
N ALA A 335 -10.91 -2.70 -18.71
CA ALA A 335 -10.16 -3.38 -19.77
C ALA A 335 -9.54 -4.70 -19.29
N ALA A 336 -9.03 -4.74 -18.05
CA ALA A 336 -8.52 -5.97 -17.45
C ALA A 336 -9.59 -7.07 -17.28
N ARG A 337 -10.87 -6.70 -17.17
CA ARG A 337 -12.01 -7.63 -17.06
C ARG A 337 -12.56 -8.11 -18.41
N TYR A 338 -12.08 -7.56 -19.52
CA TYR A 338 -12.56 -7.92 -20.86
C TYR A 338 -12.38 -9.43 -21.15
N GLN A 339 -11.27 -10.03 -20.73
CA GLN A 339 -11.00 -11.45 -20.98
C GLN A 339 -11.98 -12.38 -20.25
N ASP A 340 -12.48 -11.95 -19.08
CA ASP A 340 -13.38 -12.75 -18.24
C ASP A 340 -14.85 -12.58 -18.66
N LEU A 341 -15.26 -11.36 -19.03
CA LEU A 341 -16.68 -10.99 -19.19
C LEU A 341 -17.09 -10.71 -20.63
N GLY A 342 -16.13 -10.46 -21.53
CA GLY A 342 -16.39 -9.90 -22.85
C GLY A 342 -17.01 -8.49 -22.80
N LEU A 343 -17.23 -7.87 -23.97
CA LEU A 343 -17.76 -6.49 -24.04
C LEU A 343 -19.22 -6.40 -23.56
N SER A 344 -20.06 -7.37 -23.93
CA SER A 344 -21.47 -7.36 -23.52
C SER A 344 -21.62 -7.56 -22.01
N GLY A 345 -20.91 -8.54 -21.44
CA GLY A 345 -20.95 -8.77 -19.98
C GLY A 345 -20.39 -7.61 -19.18
N LEU A 346 -19.34 -6.94 -19.69
CA LEU A 346 -18.81 -5.73 -19.07
C LEU A 346 -19.81 -4.57 -19.13
N SER A 347 -20.48 -4.38 -20.26
CA SER A 347 -21.54 -3.38 -20.40
C SER A 347 -22.71 -3.64 -19.45
N ASP A 348 -23.18 -4.89 -19.34
CA ASP A 348 -24.30 -5.26 -18.48
C ASP A 348 -23.97 -5.10 -16.99
N LEU A 349 -22.75 -5.46 -16.60
CA LEU A 349 -22.24 -5.23 -15.25
C LEU A 349 -22.20 -3.74 -14.91
N LEU A 350 -21.75 -2.89 -15.85
CA LEU A 350 -21.75 -1.43 -15.67
C LEU A 350 -23.17 -0.87 -15.60
N THR A 351 -24.14 -1.40 -16.36
CA THR A 351 -25.56 -1.00 -16.23
C THR A 351 -26.10 -1.38 -14.84
N SER A 352 -25.85 -2.61 -14.41
CA SER A 352 -26.34 -3.15 -13.14
C SER A 352 -25.76 -2.41 -11.93
N ALA A 353 -24.49 -1.97 -12.00
CA ALA A 353 -23.87 -1.16 -10.97
C ALA A 353 -24.56 0.21 -10.80
N ILE A 354 -24.92 0.87 -11.92
CA ILE A 354 -25.65 2.15 -11.91
C ILE A 354 -27.06 1.96 -11.33
N ASP A 355 -27.77 0.91 -11.75
CA ASP A 355 -29.12 0.60 -11.30
C ASP A 355 -29.15 0.22 -9.81
N ALA A 356 -28.08 -0.41 -9.31
CA ALA A 356 -27.86 -0.68 -7.89
C ALA A 356 -27.45 0.57 -7.07
N GLY A 357 -27.46 1.76 -7.68
CA GLY A 357 -27.10 3.01 -7.02
C GLY A 357 -25.59 3.18 -6.76
N VAL A 358 -24.75 2.31 -7.32
CA VAL A 358 -23.30 2.44 -7.30
C VAL A 358 -22.92 3.48 -8.36
N GLY A 359 -23.03 4.76 -7.99
CA GLY A 359 -22.67 5.89 -8.85
C GLY A 359 -23.75 6.96 -9.04
N SER A 360 -24.94 6.83 -8.45
CA SER A 360 -26.04 7.75 -8.77
C SER A 360 -25.95 9.12 -8.09
N HIS A 361 -26.25 10.15 -8.90
CA HIS A 361 -26.32 11.59 -8.63
C HIS A 361 -27.40 12.04 -7.62
N HIS A 362 -27.61 11.31 -6.51
CA HIS A 362 -28.63 11.70 -5.53
C HIS A 362 -28.21 12.94 -4.70
N GLN A 363 -29.14 13.90 -4.67
CA GLN A 363 -29.00 15.33 -4.34
C GLN A 363 -28.71 15.69 -2.87
N ARG A 364 -28.05 14.84 -2.08
CA ARG A 364 -27.78 15.14 -0.65
C ARG A 364 -26.32 15.02 -0.19
N ILE A 365 -25.39 14.93 -1.13
CA ILE A 365 -23.95 14.88 -0.83
C ILE A 365 -23.27 16.16 -1.36
N PRO A 366 -22.47 16.86 -0.54
CA PRO A 366 -21.68 18.01 -0.98
C PRO A 366 -20.80 17.64 -2.20
N PRO A 367 -20.60 18.55 -3.18
CA PRO A 367 -19.95 18.25 -4.45
C PRO A 367 -18.57 17.57 -4.33
N ARG A 368 -17.86 17.79 -3.21
CA ARG A 368 -16.53 17.24 -2.90
C ARG A 368 -16.48 15.72 -2.77
N HIS A 369 -17.55 15.07 -2.31
CA HIS A 369 -17.57 13.61 -2.09
C HIS A 369 -18.13 12.83 -3.29
N ARG A 370 -18.80 13.48 -4.26
CA ARG A 370 -19.44 12.80 -5.39
C ARG A 370 -18.44 12.14 -6.34
N SER A 371 -17.36 12.83 -6.67
CA SER A 371 -16.33 12.30 -7.58
C SER A 371 -15.48 11.19 -6.94
N MET A 372 -15.31 11.21 -5.61
CA MET A 372 -14.57 10.18 -4.86
C MET A 372 -15.36 8.88 -4.72
N SER A 373 -16.65 8.96 -4.39
CA SER A 373 -17.52 7.78 -4.30
C SER A 373 -17.85 7.19 -5.66
N ALA A 374 -17.88 8.00 -6.72
CA ALA A 374 -18.07 7.51 -8.10
C ALA A 374 -16.89 6.64 -8.55
N SER A 375 -15.66 7.16 -8.54
CA SER A 375 -14.46 6.41 -8.94
C SER A 375 -14.27 5.11 -8.14
N GLN A 376 -14.49 5.14 -6.82
CA GLN A 376 -14.37 3.94 -5.99
C GLN A 376 -15.55 2.99 -6.14
N GLY A 377 -16.75 3.52 -6.38
CA GLY A 377 -17.93 2.74 -6.74
C GLY A 377 -17.71 1.93 -8.01
N TRP A 378 -17.05 2.49 -9.02
CA TRP A 378 -16.69 1.77 -10.25
C TRP A 378 -15.67 0.66 -10.01
N SER A 379 -14.53 0.97 -9.37
CA SER A 379 -13.51 -0.05 -9.06
C SER A 379 -14.05 -1.18 -8.18
N PHE A 380 -14.96 -0.86 -7.25
CA PHE A 380 -15.66 -1.83 -6.41
C PHE A 380 -16.70 -2.65 -7.19
N GLY A 381 -17.51 -2.02 -8.04
CA GLY A 381 -18.52 -2.70 -8.85
C GLY A 381 -17.94 -3.70 -9.85
N LEU A 382 -16.70 -3.48 -10.30
CA LEU A 382 -15.96 -4.38 -11.18
C LEU A 382 -15.38 -5.62 -10.45
N LEU A 383 -15.41 -5.66 -9.11
CA LEU A 383 -14.97 -6.81 -8.34
C LEU A 383 -16.01 -7.94 -8.35
N SER A 384 -15.55 -9.19 -8.26
CA SER A 384 -16.47 -10.30 -8.02
C SER A 384 -17.15 -10.12 -6.66
N LEU A 385 -18.33 -10.69 -6.44
CA LEU A 385 -19.03 -10.58 -5.15
C LEU A 385 -18.15 -11.04 -3.97
N ARG A 386 -17.31 -12.05 -4.19
CA ARG A 386 -16.33 -12.55 -3.22
C ARG A 386 -15.27 -11.49 -2.90
N GLN A 387 -14.71 -10.85 -3.93
CA GLN A 387 -13.71 -9.80 -3.79
C GLN A 387 -14.28 -8.53 -3.14
N GLN A 388 -15.51 -8.14 -3.49
CA GLN A 388 -16.23 -7.03 -2.87
C GLN A 388 -16.37 -7.27 -1.37
N ARG A 389 -16.85 -8.46 -0.98
CA ARG A 389 -17.00 -8.85 0.43
C ARG A 389 -15.67 -8.92 1.16
N MET A 390 -14.63 -9.45 0.52
CA MET A 390 -13.28 -9.46 1.08
C MET A 390 -12.78 -8.04 1.32
N LEU A 391 -12.87 -7.15 0.33
CA LEU A 391 -12.46 -5.75 0.44
C LEU A 391 -13.23 -5.00 1.54
N CYS A 392 -14.56 -5.18 1.62
CA CYS A 392 -15.39 -4.66 2.71
C CYS A 392 -14.91 -5.14 4.07
N ARG A 393 -14.64 -6.44 4.23
CA ARG A 393 -14.21 -6.97 5.53
C ARG A 393 -12.78 -6.57 5.88
N LEU A 394 -11.88 -6.39 4.90
CA LEU A 394 -10.53 -5.86 5.13
C LEU A 394 -10.57 -4.40 5.64
N SER A 395 -11.65 -3.65 5.41
CA SER A 395 -11.75 -2.25 5.85
C SER A 395 -11.75 -2.05 7.36
N VAL A 396 -11.97 -3.13 8.14
CA VAL A 396 -11.91 -3.10 9.60
C VAL A 396 -10.49 -2.88 10.13
N PHE A 397 -9.45 -3.23 9.34
CA PHE A 397 -8.07 -2.99 9.71
C PHE A 397 -7.74 -1.50 9.64
N ASP A 398 -7.13 -0.96 10.70
CA ASP A 398 -6.76 0.47 10.79
C ASP A 398 -5.40 0.74 10.15
N GLY A 399 -4.49 -0.23 10.19
CA GLY A 399 -3.17 -0.16 9.57
C GLY A 399 -2.87 -1.35 8.65
N ALA A 400 -1.57 -1.61 8.48
CA ALA A 400 -1.10 -2.72 7.67
C ALA A 400 -1.37 -4.07 8.36
N PHE A 401 -1.74 -5.07 7.58
CA PHE A 401 -2.10 -6.40 8.04
C PHE A 401 -1.31 -7.49 7.29
N SER A 402 -1.17 -8.65 7.93
CA SER A 402 -0.48 -9.80 7.32
C SER A 402 -1.39 -10.58 6.36
N GLU A 403 -0.78 -11.34 5.46
CA GLU A 403 -1.48 -12.30 4.58
C GLU A 403 -2.44 -13.20 5.36
N SER A 404 -1.99 -13.75 6.50
CA SER A 404 -2.79 -14.64 7.32
C SER A 404 -4.05 -13.97 7.86
N LEU A 405 -3.94 -12.72 8.31
CA LEU A 405 -5.09 -11.96 8.82
C LEU A 405 -6.07 -11.65 7.69
N ALA A 406 -5.57 -11.25 6.53
CA ALA A 406 -6.40 -10.99 5.35
C ALA A 406 -7.18 -12.25 4.91
N VAL A 407 -6.50 -13.40 4.85
CA VAL A 407 -7.11 -14.68 4.49
C VAL A 407 -8.16 -15.10 5.53
N CYS A 408 -7.88 -14.98 6.83
CA CYS A 408 -8.86 -15.31 7.88
C CYS A 408 -10.13 -14.46 7.77
N VAL A 409 -10.00 -13.16 7.50
CA VAL A 409 -11.14 -12.25 7.36
C VAL A 409 -11.93 -12.49 6.06
N GLY A 410 -11.24 -12.86 4.98
CA GLY A 410 -11.84 -13.18 3.68
C GLY A 410 -12.43 -14.60 3.58
N ALA A 411 -11.95 -15.56 4.38
CA ALA A 411 -12.29 -16.98 4.28
C ALA A 411 -13.79 -17.27 4.47
N LYS A 412 -14.54 -16.42 5.19
CA LYS A 412 -15.99 -16.61 5.36
C LYS A 412 -16.74 -16.74 4.03
N HIS A 413 -16.31 -15.98 3.03
CA HIS A 413 -16.96 -15.89 1.71
C HIS A 413 -16.20 -16.63 0.62
N ALA A 414 -15.13 -17.36 0.99
CA ALA A 414 -14.33 -18.16 0.08
C ALA A 414 -14.50 -19.65 0.39
N PRO A 415 -14.67 -20.51 -0.63
CA PRO A 415 -14.74 -21.97 -0.45
C PRO A 415 -13.50 -22.60 0.20
N SER A 416 -12.35 -21.92 0.13
CA SER A 416 -11.11 -22.37 0.75
C SER A 416 -10.18 -21.20 1.09
N ALA A 417 -9.22 -21.43 2.01
CA ALA A 417 -8.17 -20.47 2.31
C ALA A 417 -7.30 -20.11 1.09
N ARG A 418 -7.16 -21.06 0.15
CA ARG A 418 -6.47 -20.84 -1.12
C ARG A 418 -7.20 -19.81 -1.98
N GLU A 419 -8.51 -19.95 -2.09
CA GLU A 419 -9.36 -19.05 -2.87
C GLU A 419 -9.45 -17.64 -2.27
N ALA A 420 -9.43 -17.52 -0.93
CA ALA A 420 -9.32 -16.21 -0.27
C ALA A 420 -7.96 -15.53 -0.54
N PHE A 421 -6.88 -16.31 -0.62
CA PHE A 421 -5.57 -15.79 -0.99
C PHE A 421 -5.53 -15.35 -2.46
N GLU A 422 -6.16 -16.09 -3.36
CA GLU A 422 -6.31 -15.71 -4.78
C GLU A 422 -7.09 -14.39 -4.91
N ASP A 423 -8.18 -14.20 -4.16
CA ASP A 423 -8.92 -12.93 -4.10
C ASP A 423 -8.06 -11.77 -3.57
N LEU A 424 -7.25 -11.99 -2.53
CA LEU A 424 -6.30 -10.98 -2.02
C LEU A 424 -5.30 -10.56 -3.09
N ALA A 425 -4.72 -11.54 -3.80
CA ALA A 425 -3.76 -11.28 -4.87
C ALA A 425 -4.40 -10.49 -6.01
N GLU A 426 -5.66 -10.79 -6.36
CA GLU A 426 -6.40 -9.99 -7.35
C GLU A 426 -6.69 -8.57 -6.89
N LEU A 427 -6.99 -8.34 -5.61
CA LEU A 427 -7.16 -6.99 -5.06
C LEU A 427 -5.87 -6.17 -5.11
N VAL A 428 -4.72 -6.81 -4.89
CA VAL A 428 -3.39 -6.18 -5.05
C VAL A 428 -3.10 -5.84 -6.50
N LEU A 429 -3.36 -6.76 -7.43
CA LEU A 429 -3.19 -6.50 -8.88
C LEU A 429 -4.07 -5.34 -9.37
N LYS A 430 -5.24 -5.15 -8.75
CA LYS A 430 -6.18 -4.07 -9.05
C LYS A 430 -5.88 -2.78 -8.28
N SER A 431 -4.76 -2.71 -7.56
CA SER A 431 -4.34 -1.55 -6.74
C SER A 431 -5.41 -1.09 -5.74
N LEU A 432 -6.24 -2.02 -5.24
CA LEU A 432 -7.21 -1.77 -4.17
C LEU A 432 -6.66 -2.13 -2.78
N VAL A 433 -5.59 -2.93 -2.76
CA VAL A 433 -4.78 -3.28 -1.59
C VAL A 433 -3.32 -3.05 -1.98
N ASP A 434 -2.59 -2.30 -1.19
CA ASP A 434 -1.15 -2.12 -1.37
C ASP A 434 -0.39 -3.27 -0.74
N PHE A 435 0.75 -3.62 -1.35
CA PHE A 435 1.65 -4.67 -0.87
C PHE A 435 3.07 -4.10 -0.73
N ASP A 436 3.57 -4.07 0.50
CA ASP A 436 4.94 -3.64 0.78
C ASP A 436 5.88 -4.86 0.80
N ALA A 437 6.74 -4.93 -0.21
CA ALA A 437 7.75 -5.97 -0.37
C ALA A 437 9.10 -5.64 0.29
N ALA A 438 9.27 -4.43 0.84
CA ALA A 438 10.54 -3.96 1.41
C ALA A 438 10.73 -4.42 2.86
N GLU A 439 9.64 -4.62 3.61
CA GLU A 439 9.72 -5.20 4.95
C GLU A 439 9.92 -6.73 4.90
N LYS A 440 10.73 -7.28 5.82
CA LYS A 440 10.84 -8.74 6.03
C LYS A 440 9.50 -9.40 6.40
N THR A 441 8.49 -8.59 6.72
CA THR A 441 7.10 -8.95 6.97
C THR A 441 6.28 -8.48 5.78
N ASN A 442 5.91 -9.40 4.88
CA ASN A 442 5.00 -9.19 3.74
C ASN A 442 3.68 -8.55 4.20
N ASN A 443 3.59 -7.22 4.23
CA ASN A 443 2.43 -6.51 4.76
C ASN A 443 1.55 -5.98 3.63
N TYR A 444 0.25 -6.02 3.89
CA TYR A 444 -0.79 -5.50 3.03
C TYR A 444 -1.42 -4.28 3.72
N SER A 445 -1.90 -3.31 2.96
CA SER A 445 -2.65 -2.19 3.53
C SER A 445 -3.73 -1.72 2.57
N LEU A 446 -4.75 -1.05 3.10
CA LEU A 446 -5.76 -0.38 2.28
C LEU A 446 -5.44 1.10 2.19
N LEU A 447 -5.46 1.64 0.97
CA LEU A 447 -5.52 3.09 0.77
C LEU A 447 -6.72 3.64 1.55
N ALA A 448 -6.55 4.70 2.35
CA ALA A 448 -7.64 5.10 3.26
C ALA A 448 -8.91 5.53 2.55
N THR A 449 -8.79 6.06 1.33
CA THR A 449 -9.99 6.37 0.54
C THR A 449 -10.79 5.11 0.26
N THR A 450 -10.11 4.03 -0.16
CA THR A 450 -10.68 2.69 -0.41
C THR A 450 -11.24 2.10 0.87
N ARG A 451 -10.53 2.26 1.99
CA ARG A 451 -10.96 1.79 3.30
C ARG A 451 -12.24 2.46 3.76
N VAL A 452 -12.35 3.79 3.67
CA VAL A 452 -13.56 4.55 4.06
C VAL A 452 -14.76 4.09 3.24
N TYR A 453 -14.59 3.93 1.92
CA TYR A 453 -15.65 3.44 1.06
C TYR A 453 -16.05 1.99 1.37
N ALA A 454 -15.09 1.10 1.51
CA ALA A 454 -15.31 -0.30 1.83
C ALA A 454 -15.98 -0.47 3.21
N LEU A 455 -15.65 0.37 4.20
CA LEU A 455 -16.26 0.37 5.52
C LEU A 455 -17.72 0.85 5.46
N GLN A 456 -18.02 1.84 4.63
CA GLN A 456 -19.41 2.25 4.38
C GLN A 456 -20.22 1.11 3.75
N ARG A 457 -19.64 0.38 2.79
CA ARG A 457 -20.31 -0.79 2.18
C ARG A 457 -20.49 -1.95 3.16
N LEU A 458 -19.54 -2.16 4.07
CA LEU A 458 -19.66 -3.15 5.14
C LEU A 458 -20.80 -2.82 6.11
N ARG A 459 -21.02 -1.53 6.40
CA ARG A 459 -22.16 -1.04 7.19
C ARG A 459 -23.48 -1.29 6.49
N GLU A 460 -23.56 -0.94 5.21
CA GLU A 460 -24.77 -1.13 4.39
C GLU A 460 -25.13 -2.61 4.24
N SER A 461 -24.14 -3.52 4.26
CA SER A 461 -24.38 -4.96 4.20
C SER A 461 -24.82 -5.59 5.52
N GLY A 462 -24.76 -4.86 6.64
CA GLY A 462 -25.07 -5.38 7.97
C GLY A 462 -24.04 -6.38 8.53
N GLU A 463 -22.85 -6.51 7.91
CA GLU A 463 -21.80 -7.46 8.36
C GLU A 463 -20.74 -6.80 9.26
N GLU A 464 -20.88 -5.50 9.60
CA GLU A 464 -19.86 -4.75 10.36
C GLU A 464 -19.54 -5.39 11.71
N ASP A 465 -20.55 -5.69 12.52
CA ASP A 465 -20.33 -6.22 13.87
C ASP A 465 -19.65 -7.59 13.85
N GLU A 466 -19.99 -8.44 12.89
CA GLU A 466 -19.35 -9.74 12.73
C GLU A 466 -17.89 -9.61 12.27
N ALA A 467 -17.62 -8.72 11.32
CA ALA A 467 -16.27 -8.47 10.83
C ALA A 467 -15.37 -7.87 11.93
N ARG A 468 -15.90 -6.93 12.71
CA ARG A 468 -15.20 -6.34 13.86
C ARG A 468 -14.98 -7.35 14.99
N ARG A 469 -15.93 -8.24 15.24
CA ARG A 469 -15.75 -9.35 16.19
C ARG A 469 -14.60 -10.26 15.76
N LEU A 470 -14.58 -10.67 14.49
CA LEU A 470 -13.50 -11.51 13.97
C LEU A 470 -12.14 -10.82 14.05
N HIS A 471 -12.07 -9.53 13.69
CA HIS A 471 -10.88 -8.70 13.85
C HIS A 471 -10.37 -8.69 15.30
N ALA A 472 -11.25 -8.43 16.27
CA ALA A 472 -10.89 -8.44 17.68
C ALA A 472 -10.40 -9.81 18.17
N VAL A 473 -11.01 -10.92 17.72
CA VAL A 473 -10.54 -12.28 18.04
C VAL A 473 -9.14 -12.54 17.48
N LEU A 474 -8.89 -12.18 16.21
CA LEU A 474 -7.60 -12.37 15.57
C LEU A 474 -6.49 -11.58 16.26
N PHE A 475 -6.76 -10.32 16.65
CA PHE A 475 -5.79 -9.49 17.37
C PHE A 475 -5.56 -9.96 18.81
N GLU A 476 -6.57 -10.52 19.47
CA GLU A 476 -6.39 -11.14 20.79
C GLU A 476 -5.48 -12.37 20.71
N GLU A 477 -5.63 -13.21 19.68
CA GLU A 477 -4.73 -14.35 19.43
C GLU A 477 -3.31 -13.94 19.02
N GLU A 478 -3.18 -12.86 18.25
CA GLU A 478 -1.89 -12.31 17.86
C GLU A 478 -1.16 -11.74 19.09
N LEU A 479 -1.84 -10.95 19.91
CA LEU A 479 -1.31 -10.43 21.17
C LEU A 479 -0.88 -11.54 22.13
N ARG A 480 -1.65 -12.61 22.26
CA ARG A 480 -1.27 -13.76 23.10
C ARG A 480 0.02 -14.42 22.62
N ARG A 481 0.22 -14.53 21.29
CA ARG A 481 1.46 -15.06 20.71
C ARG A 481 2.64 -14.12 20.94
N LEU A 482 2.41 -12.82 20.85
CA LEU A 482 3.42 -11.81 21.13
C LEU A 482 3.85 -11.83 22.61
N ASP A 483 2.88 -11.89 23.53
CA ASP A 483 3.12 -12.00 24.97
C ASP A 483 3.95 -13.24 25.34
N ALA A 484 3.69 -14.37 24.68
CA ALA A 484 4.43 -15.61 24.90
C ALA A 484 5.90 -15.54 24.44
N SER A 485 6.18 -14.78 23.37
CA SER A 485 7.53 -14.65 22.80
C SER A 485 8.35 -13.50 23.40
N TYR A 486 7.68 -12.50 24.00
CA TYR A 486 8.30 -11.32 24.59
C TYR A 486 9.42 -11.57 25.63
N PRO A 487 9.34 -12.57 26.55
CA PRO A 487 10.37 -12.77 27.58
C PRO A 487 11.79 -13.00 27.04
N ASN A 488 11.90 -13.46 25.80
CA ASN A 488 13.17 -13.80 25.14
C ASN A 488 13.55 -12.79 24.03
N ALA A 489 12.78 -11.73 23.85
CA ALA A 489 12.97 -10.76 22.77
C ALA A 489 13.85 -9.58 23.18
N ASP A 490 14.61 -9.04 22.23
CA ASP A 490 15.18 -7.70 22.38
C ASP A 490 14.06 -6.65 22.37
N ARG A 491 14.00 -5.80 23.39
CA ARG A 491 12.88 -4.87 23.59
C ARG A 491 12.80 -3.81 22.50
N ALA A 492 13.95 -3.30 22.05
CA ALA A 492 13.98 -2.26 21.02
C ALA A 492 13.51 -2.82 19.67
N ALA A 493 14.04 -3.96 19.25
CA ALA A 493 13.60 -4.66 18.05
C ALA A 493 12.12 -5.09 18.12
N TRP A 494 11.68 -5.60 19.27
CA TRP A 494 10.27 -5.99 19.48
C TRP A 494 9.34 -4.79 19.33
N ARG A 495 9.65 -3.66 19.97
CA ARG A 495 8.85 -2.43 19.86
C ARG A 495 8.77 -1.96 18.42
N GLN A 496 9.90 -1.90 17.71
CA GLN A 496 9.93 -1.47 16.31
C GLN A 496 9.06 -2.37 15.42
N ALA A 497 9.07 -3.68 15.67
CA ALA A 497 8.28 -4.63 14.88
C ALA A 497 6.77 -4.56 15.15
N HIS A 498 6.35 -4.23 16.38
CA HIS A 498 4.96 -4.40 16.82
C HIS A 498 4.21 -3.10 17.14
N ALA A 499 4.89 -1.94 17.22
CA ALA A 499 4.23 -0.66 17.51
C ALA A 499 3.12 -0.29 16.50
N LYS A 500 3.24 -0.75 15.25
CA LYS A 500 2.23 -0.54 14.19
C LYS A 500 0.87 -1.16 14.49
N LEU A 501 0.80 -2.18 15.35
CA LEU A 501 -0.46 -2.87 15.71
C LEU A 501 -1.36 -2.03 16.63
N ILE A 502 -0.85 -0.92 17.20
CA ILE A 502 -1.57 -0.14 18.20
C ILE A 502 -2.88 0.48 17.68
N GLY A 503 -2.93 0.84 16.39
CA GLY A 503 -4.14 1.38 15.75
C GLY A 503 -5.26 0.35 15.75
N ASP A 504 -4.97 -0.84 15.23
CA ASP A 504 -5.91 -1.95 15.20
C ASP A 504 -6.37 -2.42 16.58
N ILE A 505 -5.48 -2.45 17.57
CA ILE A 505 -5.83 -2.87 18.93
C ILE A 505 -6.77 -1.85 19.60
N ARG A 506 -6.54 -0.55 19.39
CA ARG A 506 -7.47 0.49 19.85
C ARG A 506 -8.83 0.33 19.17
N ALA A 507 -8.86 0.15 17.85
CA ALA A 507 -10.09 -0.05 17.10
C ALA A 507 -10.89 -1.27 17.59
N ALA A 508 -10.19 -2.38 17.88
CA ALA A 508 -10.78 -3.59 18.44
C ALA A 508 -11.32 -3.36 19.87
N LEU A 509 -10.54 -2.71 20.74
CA LEU A 509 -10.97 -2.37 22.11
C LEU A 509 -12.18 -1.43 22.11
N ASP A 510 -12.19 -0.40 21.27
CA ASP A 510 -13.29 0.55 21.17
C ASP A 510 -14.58 -0.10 20.69
N TRP A 511 -14.50 -1.04 19.73
CA TRP A 511 -15.68 -1.81 19.32
C TRP A 511 -16.13 -2.79 20.41
N CYS A 512 -15.23 -3.57 21.01
CA CYS A 512 -15.59 -4.55 22.05
C CYS A 512 -16.21 -3.88 23.29
N GLN A 513 -15.81 -2.66 23.63
CA GLN A 513 -16.35 -1.88 24.76
C GLN A 513 -17.56 -1.01 24.38
N SER A 514 -18.03 -1.07 23.14
CA SER A 514 -19.25 -0.38 22.71
C SER A 514 -20.51 -1.17 23.09
N GLU A 515 -21.69 -0.55 22.99
CA GLU A 515 -22.98 -1.20 23.25
C GLU A 515 -23.27 -2.42 22.35
N ARG A 516 -22.63 -2.48 21.16
CA ARG A 516 -22.75 -3.59 20.19
C ARG A 516 -21.60 -4.59 20.27
N GLY A 517 -20.69 -4.38 21.20
CA GLY A 517 -19.46 -5.15 21.35
C GLY A 517 -19.62 -6.46 22.12
N ASP A 518 -18.49 -7.11 22.37
CA ASP A 518 -18.38 -8.36 23.13
C ASP A 518 -17.61 -8.06 24.44
N PRO A 519 -18.29 -7.97 25.60
CA PRO A 519 -17.66 -7.54 26.85
C PRO A 519 -16.62 -8.54 27.37
N GLU A 520 -16.83 -9.84 27.13
CA GLU A 520 -15.85 -10.87 27.51
C GLU A 520 -14.58 -10.75 26.66
N LEU A 521 -14.73 -10.53 25.35
CA LEU A 521 -13.60 -10.28 24.45
C LEU A 521 -12.89 -8.96 24.78
N ALA A 522 -13.62 -7.92 25.18
CA ALA A 522 -13.02 -6.65 25.63
C ALA A 522 -12.04 -6.87 26.80
N ILE A 523 -12.45 -7.66 27.79
CA ILE A 523 -11.64 -7.99 28.96
C ILE A 523 -10.40 -8.79 28.54
N LYS A 524 -10.56 -9.84 27.72
CA LYS A 524 -9.45 -10.67 27.23
C LYS A 524 -8.44 -9.84 26.44
N LEU A 525 -8.92 -9.00 25.53
CA LEU A 525 -8.10 -8.12 24.71
C LEU A 525 -7.35 -7.08 25.56
N CYS A 526 -7.99 -6.48 26.57
CA CYS A 526 -7.34 -5.60 27.54
C CYS A 526 -6.16 -6.28 28.26
N LEU A 527 -6.33 -7.53 28.69
CA LEU A 527 -5.27 -8.28 29.38
C LEU A 527 -4.11 -8.63 28.44
N SER A 528 -4.42 -9.11 27.22
CA SER A 528 -3.43 -9.49 26.21
C SER A 528 -2.70 -8.28 25.60
N ALA A 529 -3.28 -7.07 25.63
CA ALA A 529 -2.63 -5.86 25.10
C ALA A 529 -1.56 -5.26 26.02
N SER A 530 -1.41 -5.78 27.25
CA SER A 530 -0.63 -5.17 28.32
C SER A 530 0.85 -4.91 27.96
N VAL A 531 1.53 -5.87 27.34
CA VAL A 531 2.95 -5.75 26.97
C VAL A 531 3.13 -4.69 25.89
N LEU A 532 2.23 -4.65 24.89
CA LEU A 532 2.31 -3.68 23.81
C LEU A 532 2.13 -2.24 24.31
N PHE A 533 1.09 -1.98 25.12
CA PHE A 533 0.85 -0.65 25.67
C PHE A 533 1.99 -0.18 26.57
N LEU A 534 2.61 -1.09 27.34
CA LEU A 534 3.79 -0.78 28.14
C LEU A 534 4.99 -0.41 27.26
N GLU A 535 5.29 -1.23 26.25
CA GLU A 535 6.47 -1.02 25.40
C GLU A 535 6.34 0.22 24.52
N VAL A 536 5.14 0.55 24.03
CA VAL A 536 4.91 1.78 23.25
C VAL A 536 4.77 3.02 24.16
N GLY A 537 4.70 2.84 25.48
CA GLY A 537 4.66 3.93 26.46
C GLY A 537 3.29 4.61 26.59
N LEU A 538 2.21 3.96 26.18
CA LEU A 538 0.85 4.50 26.12
C LEU A 538 0.01 4.12 27.36
N LEU A 539 0.60 4.26 28.55
CA LEU A 539 0.02 3.75 29.80
C LEU A 539 -1.22 4.52 30.27
N ARG A 540 -1.36 5.81 29.93
CA ARG A 540 -2.59 6.58 30.23
C ARG A 540 -3.78 6.08 29.41
N ASP A 541 -3.56 5.88 28.12
CA ASP A 541 -4.59 5.31 27.24
C ASP A 541 -4.97 3.91 27.69
N TYR A 542 -3.96 3.12 28.07
CA TYR A 542 -4.19 1.78 28.58
C TYR A 542 -5.01 1.78 29.88
N LEU A 543 -4.70 2.70 30.80
CA LEU A 543 -5.49 2.87 32.02
C LEU A 543 -6.95 3.20 31.70
N ASN A 544 -7.22 4.07 30.72
CA ASN A 544 -8.59 4.40 30.30
C ASN A 544 -9.33 3.15 29.78
N TYR A 545 -8.69 2.30 28.98
CA TYR A 545 -9.29 1.05 28.49
C TYR A 545 -9.55 0.05 29.62
N LEU A 546 -8.66 -0.05 30.62
CA LEU A 546 -8.85 -0.90 31.80
C LEU A 546 -10.01 -0.40 32.68
N GLU A 547 -10.14 0.92 32.86
CA GLU A 547 -11.23 1.52 33.63
C GLU A 547 -12.59 1.34 32.95
N ARG A 548 -12.64 1.49 31.62
CA ARG A 548 -13.85 1.21 30.81
C ARG A 548 -14.22 -0.28 30.81
N ALA A 549 -13.25 -1.18 30.94
CA ALA A 549 -13.50 -2.63 30.99
C ALA A 549 -14.03 -3.12 32.35
N ARG A 550 -13.78 -2.38 33.44
CA ARG A 550 -14.20 -2.77 34.79
C ARG A 550 -15.71 -3.01 34.95
N PRO A 551 -16.62 -2.09 34.54
CA PRO A 551 -18.06 -2.32 34.70
C PRO A 551 -18.59 -3.46 33.83
N LEU A 552 -17.84 -3.90 32.82
CA LEU A 552 -18.28 -4.98 31.91
C LEU A 552 -18.40 -6.34 32.61
N PHE A 553 -17.75 -6.55 33.77
CA PHE A 553 -17.94 -7.75 34.58
C PHE A 553 -19.35 -7.92 35.16
N GLU A 554 -20.09 -6.81 35.35
CA GLU A 554 -21.49 -6.88 35.79
C GLU A 554 -22.40 -7.46 34.69
N SER A 555 -21.96 -7.41 33.44
CA SER A 555 -22.71 -7.82 32.24
C SER A 555 -22.23 -9.12 31.58
N ALA A 556 -21.05 -9.65 31.96
CA ALA A 556 -20.45 -10.84 31.38
C ALA A 556 -20.58 -12.06 32.32
N PRO A 557 -20.67 -13.30 31.81
CA PRO A 557 -20.68 -14.50 32.66
C PRO A 557 -19.42 -14.55 33.52
N SER A 558 -19.62 -14.59 34.84
CA SER A 558 -18.58 -14.35 35.85
C SER A 558 -17.42 -15.33 35.73
N ASN A 559 -16.29 -14.85 35.20
CA ASN A 559 -15.01 -15.53 35.27
C ASN A 559 -14.14 -14.82 36.32
N GLU A 560 -14.26 -15.26 37.58
CA GLU A 560 -13.55 -14.68 38.75
C GLU A 560 -12.05 -14.49 38.48
N TYR A 561 -11.46 -15.35 37.64
CA TYR A 561 -10.05 -15.25 37.27
C TYR A 561 -9.73 -14.04 36.36
N LEU A 562 -10.59 -13.76 35.37
CA LEU A 562 -10.42 -12.59 34.50
C LEU A 562 -10.62 -11.30 35.31
N GLU A 563 -11.58 -11.29 36.23
CA GLU A 563 -11.83 -10.15 37.12
C GLU A 563 -10.64 -9.86 38.03
N ALA A 564 -10.13 -10.88 38.70
CA ALA A 564 -8.93 -10.75 39.53
C ALA A 564 -7.71 -10.29 38.70
N SER A 565 -7.59 -10.73 37.45
CA SER A 565 -6.48 -10.34 36.56
C SER A 565 -6.60 -8.88 36.11
N LEU A 566 -7.79 -8.44 35.73
CA LEU A 566 -8.04 -7.04 35.34
C LEU A 566 -7.80 -6.10 36.52
N LEU A 567 -8.31 -6.42 37.72
CA LEU A 567 -8.12 -5.59 38.91
C LEU A 567 -6.65 -5.47 39.32
N LYS A 568 -5.87 -6.55 39.23
CA LYS A 568 -4.42 -6.52 39.46
C LYS A 568 -3.72 -5.60 38.47
N MET A 569 -4.07 -5.72 37.20
CA MET A 569 -3.47 -4.92 36.12
C MET A 569 -3.83 -3.45 36.22
N LEU A 570 -5.10 -3.14 36.49
CA LEU A 570 -5.60 -1.79 36.76
C LEU A 570 -4.84 -1.15 37.93
N THR A 571 -4.66 -1.88 39.02
CA THR A 571 -3.94 -1.40 40.22
C THR A 571 -2.47 -1.13 39.89
N ALA A 572 -1.81 -2.04 39.17
CA ALA A 572 -0.41 -1.91 38.79
C ALA A 572 -0.19 -0.70 37.85
N VAL A 573 -1.02 -0.53 36.82
CA VAL A 573 -0.90 0.59 35.87
C VAL A 573 -1.25 1.92 36.55
N ARG A 574 -2.27 1.98 37.40
CA ARG A 574 -2.63 3.19 38.15
C ARG A 574 -1.49 3.65 39.08
N HIS A 575 -0.84 2.71 39.76
CA HIS A 575 0.33 3.02 40.58
C HIS A 575 1.49 3.57 39.74
N TYR A 576 1.68 3.03 38.53
CA TYR A 576 2.74 3.47 37.62
C TYR A 576 2.48 4.86 37.00
N VAL A 577 1.24 5.16 36.62
CA VAL A 577 0.85 6.48 36.08
C VAL A 577 0.90 7.58 37.14
N GLY A 578 0.75 7.23 38.42
CA GLY A 578 0.76 8.17 39.55
C GLY A 578 2.05 8.26 40.37
N GLY A 579 3.10 7.46 40.08
CA GLY A 579 4.33 7.37 40.88
C GLY A 579 5.61 7.90 40.20
N PRO A 580 6.74 8.07 40.93
CA PRO A 580 8.02 8.49 40.36
C PRO A 580 8.58 7.42 39.38
N ALA A 581 8.98 7.86 38.18
CA ALA A 581 8.92 7.07 36.95
C ALA A 581 10.10 6.09 36.65
N GLU A 582 11.24 6.16 37.35
CA GLU A 582 12.47 5.48 36.88
C GLU A 582 12.76 4.09 37.50
N GLU A 583 12.41 3.82 38.75
CA GLU A 583 12.71 2.50 39.37
C GLU A 583 11.63 1.42 39.11
N MET A 584 10.44 1.78 38.61
CA MET A 584 9.28 0.88 38.55
C MET A 584 9.04 0.12 37.23
N ARG A 585 9.74 0.45 36.13
CA ARG A 585 9.53 -0.23 34.83
C ARG A 585 9.87 -1.72 34.88
N GLY A 586 10.87 -2.10 35.68
CA GLY A 586 11.29 -3.49 35.85
C GLY A 586 10.28 -4.34 36.64
N GLY A 587 9.61 -3.74 37.62
CA GLY A 587 8.62 -4.40 38.49
C GLY A 587 7.29 -4.67 37.77
N LEU A 588 6.80 -3.70 36.99
CA LEU A 588 5.56 -3.85 36.22
C LEU A 588 5.66 -4.97 35.17
N ALA A 589 6.77 -5.01 34.42
CA ALA A 589 7.04 -6.09 33.46
C ALA A 589 7.11 -7.47 34.13
N LYS A 590 7.53 -7.56 35.40
CA LYS A 590 7.53 -8.82 36.16
C LYS A 590 6.12 -9.24 36.58
N LEU A 591 5.31 -8.31 37.07
CA LEU A 591 3.90 -8.52 37.44
C LEU A 591 3.05 -8.92 36.23
N LEU A 592 3.25 -8.28 35.08
CA LEU A 592 2.55 -8.57 33.82
C LEU A 592 2.89 -9.97 33.27
N ARG A 593 4.15 -10.42 33.43
CA ARG A 593 4.60 -11.78 33.06
C ARG A 593 3.94 -12.90 33.88
N ASP A 594 3.69 -12.64 35.17
CA ASP A 594 3.09 -13.63 36.06
C ASP A 594 1.57 -13.78 35.82
N THR A 595 0.91 -12.72 35.35
CA THR A 595 -0.50 -12.77 34.92
C THR A 595 -0.69 -13.46 33.57
N SER A 596 0.20 -13.26 32.59
CA SER A 596 0.07 -13.88 31.25
C SER A 596 0.48 -15.36 31.21
N ARG A 597 1.48 -15.80 31.99
CA ARG A 597 1.88 -17.21 32.07
C ARG A 597 0.84 -18.13 32.70
N ARG A 598 0.00 -17.60 33.61
CA ARG A 598 -0.99 -18.41 34.33
C ARG A 598 -2.32 -18.55 33.58
N SER A 599 -2.64 -17.65 32.66
CA SER A 599 -3.83 -17.77 31.80
C SER A 599 -3.66 -18.84 30.72
N SER A 600 -2.42 -19.11 30.29
CA SER A 600 -2.08 -20.15 29.30
C SER A 600 -1.94 -21.57 29.90
N GLY A 601 -1.97 -21.71 31.22
CA GLY A 601 -1.68 -22.96 31.94
C GLY A 601 -2.87 -23.91 32.16
N ARG A 602 -4.08 -23.60 31.70
CA ARG A 602 -5.28 -24.43 31.86
C ARG A 602 -6.02 -24.67 30.55
N VAL A 603 -5.32 -25.28 29.59
CA VAL A 603 -5.94 -26.18 28.61
C VAL A 603 -5.13 -27.48 28.67
N ARG A 604 -5.44 -28.29 29.68
CA ARG A 604 -5.15 -29.72 29.72
C ARG A 604 -6.30 -30.42 30.43
#